data_AF-A0A1F5EJM8-F1
#
_entry.id   AF-A0A1F5EJM8-F1
#
_cell.length_a   1.000
_cell.length_b   1.000
_cell.length_c   1.000
_cell.angle_alpha   90.00
_cell.angle_beta   90.00
_cell.angle_gamma   90.00
#
_symmetry.space_group_name_H-M   'P 1'
#
loop_
_entity.id
_entity.type
_entity.pdbx_description
1 polymer ?
#
loop_
_entity_poly.entity_id
_entity_poly.type
_entity_poly.pdbx_seq_one_letter_code
_entity_poly.pdbx_strand_id
1 'polypeptide(L)'
;MSKDQKHLNYINTVNLGSYYTPETIVDLAYSILKKNIVNIKDFAILDSSCGYGSFLTKKNIVKRLVGADIDEKAVSEAKKRINDVYFTCQNSLMDVCRKNLAINNDEKLIAMGNPSYNDTTSIIRNSIKDVSVQDKIDFNIKKLGNFTKL
;
A
#
# COMPACT_ATOMS: atom_id res chain seq x y z
N MET A 1 22.75 -5.76 10.23
CA MET A 1 22.68 -5.83 8.75
C MET A 1 21.22 -5.87 8.35
N SER A 2 20.70 -4.78 7.78
CA SER A 2 19.27 -4.65 7.45
C SER A 2 18.89 -5.60 6.30
N LYS A 3 17.76 -6.29 6.47
CA LYS A 3 17.14 -7.15 5.44
C LYS A 3 16.32 -6.32 4.45
N ASP A 4 16.93 -5.24 3.96
CA ASP A 4 16.28 -4.29 3.05
C ASP A 4 15.99 -4.97 1.69
N GLN A 5 14.99 -4.45 0.98
CA GLN A 5 14.50 -4.94 -0.31
C GLN A 5 15.67 -5.15 -1.29
N LYS A 6 16.05 -6.42 -1.53
CA LYS A 6 17.18 -6.80 -2.38
C LYS A 6 16.76 -7.52 -3.67
N HIS A 7 15.47 -7.65 -3.95
CA HIS A 7 15.02 -8.45 -5.09
C HIS A 7 14.79 -7.67 -6.38
N LEU A 8 14.64 -6.36 -6.31
CA LEU A 8 14.45 -5.51 -7.47
C LEU A 8 15.80 -4.95 -7.89
N ASN A 9 16.09 -4.99 -9.20
CA ASN A 9 17.17 -4.19 -9.76
C ASN A 9 16.78 -2.70 -9.72
N TYR A 10 17.75 -1.79 -9.87
CA TYR A 10 17.50 -0.34 -9.79
C TYR A 10 16.34 0.12 -10.69
N ILE A 11 16.25 -0.41 -11.91
CA ILE A 11 15.19 -0.10 -12.88
C ILE A 11 13.81 -0.52 -12.31
N ASN A 12 13.69 -1.70 -11.74
CA ASN A 12 12.44 -2.19 -11.17
C ASN A 12 12.07 -1.47 -9.86
N THR A 13 13.05 -1.10 -9.04
CA THR A 13 12.81 -0.27 -7.84
C THR A 13 12.24 1.08 -8.22
N VAL A 14 12.79 1.71 -9.25
CA VAL A 14 12.29 2.98 -9.81
C VAL A 14 10.91 2.80 -10.43
N ASN A 15 10.72 1.78 -11.29
CA ASN A 15 9.45 1.55 -11.99
C ASN A 15 8.29 1.16 -11.06
N LEU A 16 8.57 0.46 -9.96
CA LEU A 16 7.57 0.04 -8.95
C LEU A 16 7.45 1.04 -7.80
N GLY A 17 8.26 2.11 -7.77
CA GLY A 17 8.27 3.07 -6.66
C GLY A 17 8.55 2.45 -5.29
N SER A 18 9.34 1.37 -5.26
CA SER A 18 9.58 0.55 -4.07
C SER A 18 10.63 1.18 -3.16
N TYR A 19 10.19 2.09 -2.28
CA TYR A 19 11.06 2.72 -1.29
C TYR A 19 10.85 2.12 0.10
N TYR A 20 11.96 1.75 0.74
CA TYR A 20 11.98 1.34 2.14
C TYR A 20 11.43 2.47 3.03
N THR A 21 10.44 2.14 3.87
CA THR A 21 9.95 3.05 4.90
C THR A 21 10.71 2.80 6.21
N PRO A 22 11.42 3.82 6.77
CA PRO A 22 12.10 3.70 8.05
C PRO A 22 11.14 3.41 9.22
N GLU A 23 11.59 2.61 10.20
CA GLU A 23 10.77 2.27 11.38
C GLU A 23 10.33 3.51 12.16
N THR A 24 11.14 4.56 12.24
CA THR A 24 10.80 5.82 12.91
C THR A 24 9.56 6.50 12.30
N ILE A 25 9.37 6.38 10.97
CA ILE A 25 8.18 6.90 10.29
C ILE A 25 6.96 6.02 10.59
N VAL A 26 7.14 4.70 10.61
CA VAL A 26 6.08 3.76 11.00
C VAL A 26 5.62 4.05 12.43
N ASP A 27 6.55 4.20 13.37
CA ASP A 27 6.25 4.52 14.77
C ASP A 27 5.54 5.85 14.92
N LEU A 28 5.96 6.87 14.18
CA LEU A 28 5.29 8.17 14.15
C LEU A 28 3.84 8.05 13.67
N ALA A 29 3.60 7.33 12.57
CA ALA A 29 2.25 7.11 12.04
C ALA A 29 1.35 6.42 13.08
N TYR A 30 1.83 5.34 13.69
CA TYR A 30 1.09 4.66 14.76
C TYR A 30 0.86 5.53 16.00
N SER A 31 1.82 6.39 16.36
CA SER A 31 1.67 7.35 17.46
C SER A 31 0.54 8.34 17.18
N ILE A 32 0.49 8.89 15.96
CA ILE A 32 -0.58 9.79 15.51
C ILE A 32 -1.93 9.07 15.58
N LEU A 33 -2.04 7.84 15.08
CA LEU A 33 -3.30 7.09 15.13
C LEU A 33 -3.75 6.83 16.57
N LYS A 34 -2.86 6.35 17.44
CA LYS A 34 -3.17 6.07 18.85
C LYS A 34 -3.63 7.31 19.61
N LYS A 35 -3.05 8.48 19.30
CA LYS A 35 -3.40 9.74 19.97
C LYS A 35 -4.76 10.27 19.53
N ASN A 36 -5.17 10.04 18.28
CA ASN A 36 -6.31 10.72 17.68
C ASN A 36 -7.53 9.80 17.45
N ILE A 37 -7.37 8.48 17.48
CA ILE A 37 -8.45 7.53 17.21
C ILE A 37 -8.85 6.82 18.51
N VAL A 38 -10.02 7.18 19.02
CA VAL A 38 -10.66 6.48 20.14
C VAL A 38 -11.06 5.08 19.69
N ASN A 39 -10.83 4.07 20.53
CA ASN A 39 -11.13 2.66 20.24
C ASN A 39 -10.48 2.16 18.94
N ILE A 40 -9.23 2.54 18.69
CA ILE A 40 -8.44 2.09 17.52
C ILE A 40 -8.38 0.55 17.39
N LYS A 41 -8.57 -0.19 18.49
CA LYS A 41 -8.68 -1.66 18.49
C LYS A 41 -9.88 -2.21 17.71
N ASP A 42 -10.89 -1.39 17.41
CA ASP A 42 -12.04 -1.79 16.59
C ASP A 42 -11.76 -1.73 15.08
N PHE A 43 -10.70 -1.04 14.68
CA PHE A 43 -10.39 -0.76 13.29
C PHE A 43 -9.51 -1.87 12.69
N ALA A 44 -9.66 -2.12 11.40
CA ALA A 44 -8.61 -2.73 10.59
C ALA A 44 -7.69 -1.64 10.01
N ILE A 45 -6.41 -1.96 9.85
CA ILE A 45 -5.49 -1.14 9.04
C ILE A 45 -5.25 -1.85 7.72
N LEU A 46 -5.38 -1.10 6.62
CA LEU A 46 -5.02 -1.50 5.27
C LEU A 46 -3.82 -0.71 4.79
N ASP A 47 -2.76 -1.43 4.40
CA ASP A 47 -1.71 -0.91 3.53
C ASP A 47 -1.93 -1.49 2.12
N SER A 48 -2.43 -0.66 1.20
CA SER A 48 -2.78 -1.08 -0.16
C SER A 48 -1.59 -1.12 -1.11
N SER A 49 -0.39 -0.77 -0.67
CA SER A 49 0.85 -0.90 -1.46
C SER A 49 1.97 -1.28 -0.50
N CYS A 50 1.76 -2.41 0.18
CA CYS A 50 2.47 -2.73 1.40
C CYS A 50 3.94 -3.08 1.20
N GLY A 51 4.34 -3.43 -0.03
CA GLY A 51 5.63 -3.99 -0.35
C GLY A 51 5.97 -5.13 0.60
N TYR A 52 7.01 -4.92 1.41
CA TYR A 52 7.50 -5.90 2.38
C TYR A 52 6.78 -5.84 3.75
N GLY A 53 5.76 -5.00 3.87
CA GLY A 53 4.87 -4.89 5.02
C GLY A 53 5.39 -3.98 6.14
N SER A 54 6.18 -2.94 5.87
CA SER A 54 6.77 -2.07 6.90
C SER A 54 5.73 -1.53 7.89
N PHE A 55 4.58 -1.06 7.40
CA PHE A 55 3.49 -0.55 8.22
C PHE A 55 2.65 -1.63 8.90
N LEU A 56 2.87 -2.92 8.61
CA LEU A 56 2.06 -4.03 9.11
C LEU A 56 2.78 -4.84 10.20
N THR A 57 3.80 -4.26 10.83
CA THR A 57 4.64 -4.93 11.83
C THR A 57 4.15 -4.75 13.28
N LYS A 58 3.33 -3.73 13.57
CA LYS A 58 2.91 -3.41 14.95
C LYS A 58 1.63 -4.16 15.34
N LYS A 59 1.82 -5.31 15.98
CA LYS A 59 0.72 -6.20 16.45
C LYS A 59 -0.04 -5.62 17.65
N ASN A 60 -1.26 -6.13 17.88
CA ASN A 60 -2.10 -5.85 19.05
C ASN A 60 -2.51 -4.37 19.24
N ILE A 61 -2.34 -3.52 18.23
CA ILE A 61 -2.80 -2.13 18.25
C ILE A 61 -4.23 -2.02 17.71
N VAL A 62 -4.54 -2.78 16.68
CA VAL A 62 -5.78 -2.73 15.91
C VAL A 62 -6.41 -4.11 15.82
N LYS A 63 -7.66 -4.20 15.35
CA LYS A 63 -8.41 -5.47 15.22
C LYS A 63 -7.68 -6.48 14.36
N ARG A 64 -7.21 -6.02 13.19
CA ARG A 64 -6.38 -6.80 12.27
C ARG A 64 -5.68 -5.91 11.24
N LEU A 65 -4.72 -6.51 10.57
CA LEU A 65 -3.86 -5.88 9.57
C LEU A 65 -4.09 -6.54 8.21
N VAL A 66 -4.17 -5.71 7.17
CA VAL A 66 -4.36 -6.14 5.78
C VAL A 66 -3.28 -5.48 4.92
N GLY A 67 -2.57 -6.30 4.16
CA GLY A 67 -1.59 -5.86 3.18
C GLY A 67 -1.97 -6.29 1.77
N ALA A 68 -1.94 -5.36 0.83
CA ALA A 68 -2.03 -5.65 -0.59
C ALA A 68 -0.85 -5.03 -1.32
N ASP A 69 -0.31 -5.75 -2.30
CA ASP A 69 0.66 -5.20 -3.25
C ASP A 69 0.53 -5.92 -4.60
N ILE A 70 0.96 -5.25 -5.67
CA ILE A 70 0.99 -5.82 -7.01
C ILE A 70 2.22 -6.70 -7.22
N ASP A 71 3.30 -6.49 -6.45
CA ASP A 71 4.50 -7.31 -6.48
C ASP A 71 4.31 -8.58 -5.63
N GLU A 72 3.99 -9.68 -6.31
CA GLU A 72 3.82 -11.00 -5.70
C GLU A 72 5.03 -11.43 -4.86
N LYS A 73 6.25 -11.08 -5.28
CA LYS A 73 7.47 -11.42 -4.55
C LYS A 73 7.58 -10.62 -3.26
N ALA A 74 7.22 -9.34 -3.29
CA ALA A 74 7.14 -8.52 -2.09
C ALA A 74 6.11 -9.05 -1.09
N VAL A 75 4.91 -9.39 -1.56
CA VAL A 75 3.85 -10.01 -0.74
C VAL A 75 4.31 -11.34 -0.13
N SER A 76 4.96 -12.19 -0.93
CA SER A 76 5.53 -13.45 -0.47
C SER A 76 6.59 -13.25 0.62
N GLU A 77 7.48 -12.27 0.45
CA GLU A 77 8.49 -11.94 1.46
C GLU A 77 7.87 -11.35 2.74
N ALA A 78 6.82 -10.53 2.63
CA ALA A 78 6.08 -10.01 3.77
C ALA A 78 5.42 -11.15 4.56
N LYS A 79 4.72 -12.08 3.87
CA LYS A 79 4.10 -13.27 4.47
C LYS A 79 5.09 -14.14 5.26
N LYS A 80 6.32 -14.29 4.78
CA LYS A 80 7.37 -15.07 5.48
C LYS A 80 7.87 -14.40 6.76
N ARG A 81 7.77 -13.07 6.85
CA ARG A 81 8.37 -12.26 7.92
C ARG A 81 7.35 -11.86 8.98
N ILE A 82 6.10 -11.68 8.58
CA ILE A 82 5.05 -11.06 9.40
C ILE A 82 3.87 -12.02 9.49
N ASN A 83 3.64 -12.55 10.69
CA ASN A 83 2.48 -13.37 11.00
C ASN A 83 1.29 -12.49 11.43
N ASP A 84 0.08 -13.05 11.39
CA ASP A 84 -1.17 -12.40 11.85
C ASP A 84 -1.60 -11.19 11.01
N VAL A 85 -1.26 -11.22 9.71
CA VAL A 85 -1.65 -10.21 8.72
C VAL A 85 -2.27 -10.92 7.52
N TYR A 86 -3.40 -10.42 7.03
CA TYR A 86 -3.95 -10.90 5.77
C TYR A 86 -3.23 -10.22 4.61
N PHE A 87 -2.56 -11.02 3.78
CA PHE A 87 -1.78 -10.53 2.64
C PHE A 87 -2.37 -11.04 1.32
N THR A 88 -2.66 -10.12 0.40
CA THR A 88 -3.15 -10.44 -0.95
C THR A 88 -2.26 -9.82 -2.03
N CYS A 89 -2.12 -10.51 -3.16
CA CYS A 89 -1.46 -9.98 -4.35
C CYS A 89 -2.54 -9.34 -5.23
N GLN A 90 -2.64 -8.01 -5.22
CA GLN A 90 -3.69 -7.27 -5.92
C GLN A 90 -3.16 -5.90 -6.36
N ASN A 91 -3.59 -5.45 -7.54
CA ASN A 91 -3.38 -4.09 -8.00
C ASN A 91 -4.24 -3.11 -7.19
N SER A 92 -3.61 -2.14 -6.54
CA SER A 92 -4.25 -1.13 -5.70
C SER A 92 -5.04 -0.07 -6.45
N LEU A 93 -5.04 -0.12 -7.79
CA LEU A 93 -5.74 0.80 -8.68
C LEU A 93 -6.83 0.11 -9.54
N MET A 94 -6.99 -1.21 -9.43
CA MET A 94 -7.90 -2.00 -10.26
C MET A 94 -8.78 -2.93 -9.41
N ASP A 95 -10.10 -2.89 -9.63
CA ASP A 95 -11.12 -3.61 -8.89
C ASP A 95 -10.97 -3.51 -7.37
N VAL A 96 -10.70 -2.29 -6.88
CA VAL A 96 -10.47 -2.04 -5.46
C VAL A 96 -11.81 -2.07 -4.73
N CYS A 97 -12.11 -3.19 -4.08
CA CYS A 97 -13.28 -3.34 -3.23
C CYS A 97 -12.94 -4.09 -1.94
N ARG A 98 -13.75 -3.84 -0.90
CA ARG A 98 -13.58 -4.45 0.43
C ARG A 98 -13.54 -5.98 0.36
N LYS A 99 -14.39 -6.59 -0.47
CA LYS A 99 -14.46 -8.04 -0.67
C LYS A 99 -13.12 -8.63 -1.14
N ASN A 100 -12.45 -8.00 -2.10
CA ASN A 100 -11.17 -8.48 -2.65
C ASN A 100 -10.03 -8.39 -1.62
N LEU A 101 -10.14 -7.45 -0.69
CA LEU A 101 -9.23 -7.27 0.44
C LEU A 101 -9.64 -8.08 1.69
N ALA A 102 -10.65 -8.95 1.56
CA ALA A 102 -11.26 -9.70 2.66
C ALA A 102 -11.73 -8.82 3.83
N ILE A 103 -12.12 -7.56 3.56
CA ILE A 103 -12.66 -6.56 4.50
C ILE A 103 -14.19 -6.61 4.48
N ASN A 104 -14.82 -6.62 5.66
CA ASN A 104 -16.28 -6.59 5.74
C ASN A 104 -16.81 -5.16 5.52
N ASN A 105 -18.05 -5.01 5.06
CA ASN A 105 -18.64 -3.70 4.78
C ASN A 105 -18.86 -2.85 6.04
N ASP A 106 -19.13 -3.50 7.17
CA ASP A 106 -19.33 -2.89 8.49
C ASP A 106 -18.02 -2.67 9.26
N GLU A 107 -16.90 -3.19 8.75
CA GLU A 107 -15.61 -3.06 9.42
C GLU A 107 -15.06 -1.64 9.30
N LYS A 108 -14.73 -1.04 10.44
CA LYS A 108 -14.05 0.26 10.49
C LYS A 108 -12.64 0.10 9.91
N LEU A 109 -12.25 0.99 8.99
CA LEU A 109 -11.02 0.85 8.22
C LEU A 109 -10.18 2.12 8.28
N ILE A 110 -8.88 1.95 8.50
CA ILE A 110 -7.86 3.00 8.37
C ILE A 110 -6.95 2.57 7.21
N ALA A 111 -6.81 3.42 6.19
CA ALA A 111 -5.78 3.24 5.18
C ALA A 111 -4.48 3.90 5.64
N MET A 112 -3.38 3.15 5.71
CA MET A 112 -2.06 3.62 6.11
C MET A 112 -1.01 2.86 5.32
N GLY A 113 -0.14 3.58 4.64
CA GLY A 113 0.91 2.99 3.83
C GLY A 113 1.77 4.07 3.19
N ASN A 114 2.87 3.66 2.57
CA ASN A 114 3.63 4.50 1.67
C ASN A 114 3.22 4.14 0.23
N PRO A 115 2.24 4.84 -0.36
CA PRO A 115 1.79 4.53 -1.71
C PRO A 115 2.96 4.67 -2.69
N SER A 116 3.00 3.85 -3.74
CA SER A 116 4.05 3.93 -4.74
C SER A 116 4.03 5.32 -5.39
N TYR A 117 5.18 6.00 -5.35
CA TYR A 117 5.39 7.28 -6.03
C TYR A 117 5.56 7.03 -7.52
N ASN A 118 4.53 6.54 -8.19
CA ASN A 118 4.55 6.51 -9.65
C ASN A 118 3.96 7.82 -10.16
N ASP A 119 4.78 8.88 -10.16
CA ASP A 119 4.54 10.09 -10.94
C ASP A 119 4.66 9.79 -12.45
N THR A 120 3.76 8.94 -12.93
CA THR A 120 3.51 8.73 -14.36
C THR A 120 2.85 9.95 -14.99
N THR A 121 2.45 10.96 -14.22
CA THR A 121 1.89 12.18 -14.76
C THR A 121 2.93 13.10 -15.38
N SER A 122 4.22 12.99 -15.04
CA SER A 122 5.21 14.00 -15.45
C SER A 122 6.37 13.49 -16.30
N ILE A 123 6.91 12.29 -16.06
CA ILE A 123 8.22 11.90 -16.67
C ILE A 123 8.11 10.72 -17.66
N ILE A 124 7.22 9.75 -17.41
CA ILE A 124 7.09 8.55 -18.27
C ILE A 124 6.11 8.78 -19.45
N ARG A 125 5.23 9.77 -19.36
CA ARG A 125 4.20 10.04 -20.39
C ARG A 125 4.74 10.61 -21.71
N ASN A 126 5.96 11.15 -21.73
CA ASN A 126 6.52 11.72 -22.97
C ASN A 126 7.22 10.67 -23.85
N SER A 127 7.65 9.53 -23.31
CA SER A 127 8.42 8.53 -24.07
C SER A 127 7.65 7.26 -24.41
N ILE A 128 6.53 6.96 -23.75
CA ILE A 128 5.75 5.74 -23.98
C ILE A 128 4.31 6.11 -24.32
N LYS A 129 4.03 6.29 -25.62
CA LYS A 129 2.67 6.32 -26.18
C LYS A 129 2.12 4.89 -26.28
N ASP A 130 2.09 4.15 -25.18
CA ASP A 130 1.45 2.83 -25.16
C ASP A 130 0.07 2.97 -24.50
N VAL A 131 -0.95 3.05 -25.35
CA VAL A 131 -2.35 3.28 -24.99
C VAL A 131 -2.92 2.10 -24.18
N SER A 132 -2.24 0.96 -24.14
CA SER A 132 -2.69 -0.28 -23.49
C SER A 132 -2.68 -0.26 -21.95
N VAL A 133 -1.97 0.68 -21.32
CA VAL A 133 -1.93 0.82 -19.84
C VAL A 133 -3.06 1.72 -19.32
N GLN A 134 -3.67 2.51 -20.21
CA GLN A 134 -4.71 3.48 -19.86
C GLN A 134 -5.99 2.81 -19.33
N ASP A 135 -6.20 1.52 -19.61
CA ASP A 135 -7.47 0.82 -19.39
C ASP A 135 -7.54 -0.01 -18.10
N LYS A 136 -6.48 -0.05 -17.28
CA LYS A 136 -6.40 -0.92 -16.09
C LYS A 136 -6.47 -0.17 -14.75
N ILE A 137 -7.01 1.05 -14.75
CA ILE A 137 -7.28 1.80 -13.52
C ILE A 137 -8.78 2.02 -13.44
N ASP A 138 -9.36 1.72 -12.28
CA ASP A 138 -10.77 1.94 -12.01
C ASP A 138 -11.14 3.38 -12.34
N PHE A 139 -12.20 3.56 -13.14
CA PHE A 139 -12.67 4.88 -13.58
C PHE A 139 -12.92 5.84 -12.41
N ASN A 140 -13.35 5.30 -11.27
CA ASN A 140 -13.63 6.08 -10.06
C ASN A 140 -12.34 6.60 -9.38
N ILE A 141 -11.22 5.89 -9.50
CA ILE A 141 -9.92 6.32 -8.97
C ILE A 141 -9.34 7.45 -9.84
N LYS A 142 -9.54 7.42 -11.16
CA LYS A 142 -9.07 8.48 -12.08
C LYS A 142 -9.62 9.87 -11.74
N LYS A 143 -10.82 9.98 -11.15
CA LYS A 143 -11.40 11.28 -10.75
C LYS A 143 -10.74 11.89 -9.52
N LEU A 144 -10.12 11.10 -8.63
CA LEU A 144 -9.39 11.63 -7.47
C LEU A 144 -8.04 12.25 -7.83
N GLY A 145 -7.45 11.90 -8.97
CA GLY A 145 -6.18 12.46 -9.44
C GLY A 145 -6.26 13.89 -10.01
N ASN A 146 -7.47 14.43 -10.18
CA ASN A 146 -7.72 15.78 -10.68
C ASN A 146 -8.09 16.75 -9.54
N PHE A 147 -7.29 16.78 -8.46
CA PHE A 147 -7.29 17.94 -7.56
C PHE A 147 -6.62 19.11 -8.28
N THR A 148 -7.42 19.75 -9.10
CA THR A 148 -7.14 21.02 -9.74
C THR A 148 -6.80 22.05 -8.66
N LYS A 149 -5.70 22.77 -8.90
CA LYS A 149 -5.32 24.03 -8.26
C LYS A 149 -6.52 24.76 -7.65
N LEU A 150 -6.49 24.96 -6.33
CA LEU A 150 -7.09 26.11 -5.67
C LEU A 150 -5.96 27.05 -5.30
#